data_AF-A0A0K9YYR8-F1
#
_entry.id   AF-A0A0K9YYR8-F1
#
_cell.length_a   1.000
_cell.length_b   1.000
_cell.length_c   1.000
_cell.angle_alpha   90.00
_cell.angle_beta   90.00
_cell.angle_gamma   90.00
#
_symmetry.space_group_name_H-M   'P 1'
#
loop_
_entity.id
_entity.type
_entity.pdbx_description
1 polymer ?
#
loop_
_entity_poly.entity_id
_entity_poly.type
_entity_poly.pdbx_seq_one_letter_code
_entity_poly.pdbx_strand_id
1 'polypeptide(L)' 'MLTKTSGSQQNLKLSFPDDAAWRQSITSVLVGNYALRPGMDYVIANGTILFTAAWDPQLIKIIATGYKDAVVN' A
#
# COMPACT_ATOMS: atom_id res chain seq x y z
N MET A 1 11.37 4.60 -5.45
CA MET A 1 11.51 3.68 -4.30
C MET A 1 10.36 3.97 -3.35
N LEU A 2 9.77 2.92 -2.75
CA LEU A 2 8.66 3.04 -1.80
C LEU A 2 9.23 3.25 -0.39
N THR A 3 8.72 4.21 0.37
CA THR A 3 9.19 4.48 1.75
C THR A 3 8.07 4.27 2.76
N LYS A 4 8.35 3.43 3.78
CA LYS A 4 7.48 3.17 4.92
C LYS A 4 7.80 4.17 6.03
N THR A 5 6.81 4.88 6.55
CA THR A 5 6.99 5.78 7.71
C THR A 5 6.10 5.30 8.85
N SER A 6 6.69 4.74 9.91
CA SER A 6 5.97 4.36 11.13
C SER A 6 5.89 5.55 12.09
N GLY A 7 4.69 6.08 12.30
CA GLY A 7 4.36 7.00 13.39
C GLY A 7 3.62 6.22 14.48
N SER A 8 4.02 6.41 15.74
CA SER A 8 3.44 5.74 16.91
C SER A 8 1.91 5.81 16.90
N GLN A 9 1.28 4.62 16.96
CA GLN A 9 -0.17 4.37 16.92
C GLN A 9 -0.78 4.21 15.50
N GLN A 10 -0.29 3.15 14.82
CA GLN A 10 -1.02 2.17 13.98
C GLN A 10 -1.69 2.60 12.67
N ASN A 11 -1.32 3.75 12.10
CA ASN A 11 -1.69 4.09 10.72
C ASN A 11 -0.45 3.91 9.84
N LEU A 12 -0.31 2.74 9.22
CA LEU A 12 0.77 2.50 8.27
C LEU A 12 0.52 3.39 7.05
N LYS A 13 1.50 4.22 6.69
CA LYS A 13 1.44 5.07 5.49
C LYS A 13 2.58 4.68 4.56
N LEU A 14 2.22 4.33 3.33
CA LEU A 14 3.16 4.11 2.26
C LEU A 14 3.18 5.31 1.33
N SER A 15 4.37 5.84 1.04
CA SER A 15 4.53 6.98 0.13
C SER A 15 5.32 6.60 -1.13
N PHE A 16 4.92 7.16 -2.27
CA PHE A 16 5.51 6.96 -3.59
C PHE A 16 5.40 8.21 -4.46
N PRO A 17 6.30 8.39 -5.46
CA PRO A 17 6.10 9.41 -6.49
C PRO A 17 4.73 9.19 -7.15
N ASP A 18 3.90 10.23 -7.21
CA ASP A 18 2.57 10.07 -7.76
C ASP A 18 2.62 9.68 -9.24
N ASP A 19 2.08 8.50 -9.53
CA ASP A 19 1.81 8.00 -10.87
C ASP A 19 0.33 7.61 -10.91
N ALA A 20 -0.47 8.46 -11.56
CA ALA A 20 -1.92 8.27 -11.62
C ALA A 20 -2.31 7.00 -12.39
N ALA A 21 -1.55 6.62 -13.42
CA ALA A 21 -1.83 5.44 -14.24
C ALA A 21 -1.50 4.15 -13.46
N TRP A 22 -0.35 4.13 -12.75
CA TRP A 22 -0.01 3.04 -11.84
C TRP A 22 -1.08 2.88 -10.75
N ARG A 23 -1.44 4.00 -10.10
CA ARG A 23 -2.43 4.02 -9.01
C ARG A 23 -3.79 3.47 -9.44
N GLN A 24 -4.28 3.86 -10.62
CA GLN A 24 -5.56 3.38 -11.16
C GLN A 24 -5.50 1.91 -11.60
N SER A 25 -4.28 1.39 -11.82
CA SER A 25 -4.07 0.00 -12.21
C SER A 25 -3.90 -0.96 -11.02
N ILE A 26 -3.88 -0.45 -9.77
CA ILE A 26 -3.75 -1.29 -8.57
C ILE A 26 -4.99 -2.18 -8.44
N THR A 27 -4.75 -3.49 -8.43
CA THR A 27 -5.79 -4.52 -8.30
C THR A 27 -5.75 -5.24 -6.96
N SER A 28 -4.61 -5.24 -6.26
CA SER A 28 -4.49 -5.88 -4.96
C SER A 28 -3.38 -5.25 -4.10
N VAL A 29 -3.63 -5.16 -2.80
CA VAL A 29 -2.64 -4.83 -1.77
C VAL A 29 -2.64 -5.96 -0.76
N LEU A 30 -1.47 -6.52 -0.48
CA LEU A 30 -1.30 -7.61 0.47
C LEU A 30 -0.38 -7.18 1.60
N VAL A 31 -0.68 -7.68 2.80
CA VAL A 31 0.22 -7.66 3.97
C VAL A 31 0.53 -9.11 4.32
N GLY A 32 1.78 -9.52 4.11
CA GLY A 32 2.17 -10.92 4.09
C GLY A 32 1.38 -11.69 3.01
N ASN A 33 0.55 -12.64 3.45
CA ASN A 33 -0.32 -13.43 2.57
C ASN A 33 -1.80 -12.97 2.61
N TYR A 34 -2.12 -11.90 3.35
CA TYR A 34 -3.48 -11.40 3.49
C TYR A 34 -3.78 -10.33 2.47
N ALA A 35 -4.78 -10.56 1.62
CA ALA A 35 -5.29 -9.56 0.70
C ALA A 35 -6.20 -8.57 1.45
N LEU A 36 -5.90 -7.28 1.30
CA LEU A 36 -6.63 -6.20 1.94
C LEU A 36 -7.83 -5.75 1.11
N ARG A 37 -8.84 -5.21 1.78
CA ARG A 37 -10.04 -4.66 1.17
C ARG A 37 -9.90 -3.15 0.95
N PRO A 38 -9.95 -2.66 -0.30
CA PRO A 38 -9.92 -1.23 -0.58
C PRO A 38 -11.12 -0.52 0.07
N GLY A 39 -10.88 0.66 0.64
CA GLY A 39 -11.89 1.48 1.33
C GLY A 39 -12.21 1.03 2.76
N MET A 40 -11.80 -0.19 3.17
CA MET A 40 -11.98 -0.70 4.53
C MET A 40 -10.64 -0.81 5.27
N ASP A 41 -9.66 -1.49 4.66
CA ASP A 41 -8.35 -1.77 5.25
C ASP A 41 -7.27 -0.77 4.79
N TYR A 42 -7.50 -0.13 3.64
CA TYR A 42 -6.63 0.91 3.11
C TYR A 42 -7.36 1.85 2.15
N VAL A 43 -6.84 3.06 2.01
CA VAL A 43 -7.27 4.09 1.06
C VAL A 43 -6.08 4.49 0.21
N ILE A 44 -6.28 4.54 -1.11
CA ILE A 44 -5.27 4.99 -2.05
C ILE A 44 -5.53 6.48 -2.37
N ALA A 45 -4.51 7.31 -2.19
CA ALA A 45 -4.53 8.73 -2.49
C ALA A 45 -3.34 9.12 -3.37
N ASN A 46 -3.20 10.41 -3.65
CA ASN A 46 -2.09 10.91 -4.46
C ASN A 46 -0.75 10.68 -3.75
N GLY A 47 0.14 9.96 -4.44
CA GLY A 47 1.45 9.54 -3.91
C GLY A 47 1.41 8.71 -2.62
N THR A 48 0.26 8.20 -2.19
CA THR A 48 0.13 7.54 -0.87
C THR A 48 -0.89 6.40 -0.84
N ILE A 49 -0.60 5.37 -0.03
CA ILE A 49 -1.56 4.37 0.43
C ILE A 49 -1.59 4.46 1.95
N LEU A 50 -2.76 4.77 2.50
CA LEU A 50 -3.01 4.86 3.93
C LEU A 50 -3.73 3.59 4.39
N PHE A 51 -3.11 2.83 5.28
CA PHE A 51 -3.71 1.66 5.89
C PHE A 51 -4.48 2.11 7.14
N THR A 52 -5.74 1.71 7.23
CA THR A 52 -6.70 2.14 8.26
C THR A 52 -6.71 1.22 9.47
N ALA A 53 -6.18 0.00 9.32
CA ALA A 53 -6.02 -0.95 10.40
C ALA A 53 -4.56 -1.04 10.86
N ALA A 54 -4.42 -1.40 12.13
CA ALA A 54 -3.17 -1.80 12.76
C ALA A 54 -2.65 -3.10 12.11
N TRP A 55 -1.79 -2.97 11.10
CA TRP A 55 -1.10 -4.11 10.50
C TRP A 55 0.28 -4.28 11.15
N ASP A 56 0.58 -5.50 11.58
CA ASP A 56 1.91 -5.85 12.05
C ASP A 56 2.92 -5.66 10.89
N PRO A 57 4.18 -5.28 11.15
CA PRO A 57 5.14 -5.02 10.10
C PRO A 57 5.52 -6.33 9.41
N GLN A 58 4.81 -6.61 8.33
CA GLN A 58 5.07 -7.69 7.38
C GLN A 58 5.35 -7.10 6.00
N LEU A 59 5.78 -7.97 5.09
CA LEU A 59 6.00 -7.63 3.69
C LEU A 59 4.70 -7.12 3.05
N ILE A 60 4.72 -5.87 2.59
CA ILE A 60 3.61 -5.29 1.83
C ILE A 60 3.89 -5.55 0.35
N LYS A 61 2.91 -6.10 -0.35
CA LYS A 61 2.96 -6.33 -1.79
C LYS A 61 1.81 -5.60 -2.48
N ILE A 62 2.11 -4.83 -3.52
CA ILE A 62 1.14 -4.09 -4.32
C ILE A 62 1.19 -4.63 -5.74
N ILE A 63 0.05 -5.09 -6.23
CA ILE A 63 -0.11 -5.63 -7.57
C ILE A 63 -0.90 -4.60 -8.40
N ALA A 64 -0.34 -4.24 -9.54
CA ALA A 64 -0.97 -3.32 -10.48
C ALA A 64 -0.85 -3.87 -11.91
N THR A 65 -1.96 -3.93 -12.62
CA THR A 65 -2.02 -4.51 -13.98
C THR A 65 -1.15 -3.71 -14.94
N GLY A 66 -0.23 -4.39 -15.64
CA GLY A 66 0.71 -3.73 -16.56
C GLY A 66 1.94 -3.11 -15.89
N TYR A 67 2.07 -3.25 -14.57
CA TYR A 67 3.22 -2.76 -13.81
C TYR A 67 3.90 -3.90 -13.03
N LYS A 68 5.16 -3.69 -12.66
CA LYS A 68 5.86 -4.63 -11.78
C LYS A 68 5.28 -4.55 -10.37
N ASP A 69 5.23 -5.70 -9.71
CA ASP A 69 4.86 -5.80 -8.30
C ASP A 69 5.75 -4.89 -7.45
N ALA A 70 5.12 -4.09 -6.59
CA ALA A 70 5.80 -3.20 -5.68
C ALA A 70 5.86 -3.86 -4.29
N VAL A 71 7.07 -3.95 -3.70
CA VAL A 71 7.30 -4.68 -2.45
C VAL A 71 7.99 -3.78 -1.42
N VAL A 72 7.54 -3.87 -0.16
CA VAL A 72 8.04 -3.06 0.97
C VAL A 72 8.16 -3.94 2.20
N ASN A 73 9.25 -3.78 2.96
CA ASN A 73 9.61 -4.60 4.11
C ASN A 73 9.46 -3.79 5.40
#